data_AF-A0A7Y4TR39-F1
#
_entry.id   AF-A0A7Y4TR39-F1
#
_cell.length_a   1.000
_cell.length_b   1.000
_cell.length_c   1.000
_cell.angle_alpha   90.00
_cell.angle_beta   90.00
_cell.angle_gamma   90.00
#
_symmetry.space_group_name_H-M   'P 1'
#
loop_
_entity.id
_entity.type
_entity.pdbx_description
1 polymer ?
#
loop_
_entity_poly.entity_id
_entity_poly.type
_entity_poly.pdbx_seq_one_letter_code
_entity_poly.pdbx_strand_id
1 'polypeptide(L)'
;MGKLKKKELKQLAKDAERNKIETNLNLRQEYTEVNQNLRHYGNMRFAQLTIFIALTGGLITLVFTKLSSALQFNLKISLEAMGIFTAGVFLLMENSSTMKWKGFKNRANELEIELNYQQQRKSPSPGNWNATRAIKLLYWSIVVFWLGAIAYQLYQKFCNC
;
A
#
# COMPACT_ATOMS: atom_id res chain seq x y z
N MET A 1 -25.21 59.16 12.96
CA MET A 1 -24.06 58.26 12.76
C MET A 1 -24.30 56.78 13.13
N GLY A 2 -25.23 56.44 14.03
CA GLY A 2 -25.41 55.04 14.50
C GLY A 2 -26.04 54.02 13.53
N LYS A 3 -26.86 54.46 12.56
CA LYS A 3 -27.55 53.52 11.64
C LYS A 3 -26.63 52.91 10.58
N LEU A 4 -25.63 53.65 10.09
CA LEU A 4 -24.68 53.19 9.08
C LEU A 4 -23.76 52.10 9.65
N LYS A 5 -23.13 52.39 10.79
CA LYS A 5 -22.25 51.46 11.53
C LYS A 5 -22.95 50.14 11.88
N LYS A 6 -24.25 50.17 12.20
CA LYS A 6 -25.04 48.96 12.47
C LYS A 6 -25.25 48.08 11.23
N LYS A 7 -25.35 48.68 10.03
CA LYS A 7 -25.49 47.92 8.77
C LYS A 7 -24.17 47.23 8.42
N GLU A 8 -23.06 47.94 8.55
CA GLU A 8 -21.72 47.39 8.30
C GLU A 8 -21.41 46.20 9.22
N LEU A 9 -21.69 46.33 10.52
CA LEU A 9 -21.49 45.22 11.47
C LEU A 9 -22.32 43.97 11.13
N LYS A 10 -23.57 44.16 10.68
CA LYS A 10 -24.42 43.05 10.24
C LYS A 10 -23.86 42.38 8.98
N GLN A 11 -23.34 43.17 8.05
CA GLN A 11 -22.75 42.66 6.82
C GLN A 11 -21.47 41.86 7.12
N LEU A 12 -20.57 42.39 7.96
CA LEU A 12 -19.35 41.71 8.38
C LEU A 12 -19.63 40.38 9.10
N ALA A 13 -20.64 40.35 9.98
CA ALA A 13 -21.03 39.11 10.67
C ALA A 13 -21.53 38.06 9.66
N LYS A 14 -22.34 38.47 8.68
CA LYS A 14 -22.85 37.59 7.62
C LYS A 14 -21.73 37.05 6.73
N ASP A 15 -20.76 37.90 6.39
CA ASP A 15 -19.62 37.51 5.56
C ASP A 15 -18.68 36.55 6.32
N ALA A 16 -18.45 36.79 7.60
CA ALA A 16 -17.70 35.87 8.47
C ALA A 16 -18.39 34.51 8.60
N GLU A 17 -19.72 34.48 8.74
CA GLU A 17 -20.50 33.25 8.78
C GLU A 17 -20.41 32.49 7.44
N ARG A 18 -20.53 33.20 6.32
CA ARG A 18 -20.40 32.61 4.98
C ARG A 18 -19.03 31.97 4.77
N ASN A 19 -17.97 32.70 5.09
CA ASN A 19 -16.60 32.20 4.98
C ASN A 19 -16.38 30.96 5.85
N LYS A 20 -16.92 30.96 7.07
CA LYS A 20 -16.84 29.79 7.96
C LYS A 20 -17.55 28.57 7.37
N ILE A 21 -18.71 28.76 6.74
CA ILE A 21 -19.45 27.67 6.08
C ILE A 21 -18.64 27.13 4.90
N GLU A 22 -18.11 28.00 4.06
CA GLU A 22 -17.30 27.63 2.89
C GLU A 22 -16.05 26.86 3.29
N THR A 23 -15.31 27.33 4.30
CA THR A 23 -14.14 26.60 4.84
C THR A 23 -14.53 25.21 5.34
N ASN A 24 -15.64 25.08 6.09
CA ASN A 24 -16.10 23.78 6.57
C ASN A 24 -16.51 22.84 5.42
N LEU A 25 -17.10 23.36 4.35
CA LEU A 25 -17.46 22.58 3.16
C LEU A 25 -16.20 22.09 2.44
N ASN A 26 -15.21 22.95 2.24
CA ASN A 26 -13.94 22.59 1.59
C ASN A 26 -13.19 21.51 2.39
N LEU A 27 -13.11 21.64 3.72
CA LEU A 27 -12.49 20.64 4.59
C LEU A 27 -13.20 19.28 4.52
N ARG A 28 -14.54 19.27 4.44
CA ARG A 28 -15.34 18.04 4.28
C ARG A 28 -15.13 17.38 2.92
N GLN A 29 -15.00 18.17 1.86
CA GLN A 29 -14.69 17.68 0.52
C GLN A 29 -13.30 17.05 0.50
N GLU A 30 -12.27 17.75 1.01
CA GLU A 30 -10.92 17.21 1.12
C GLU A 30 -10.90 15.91 1.94
N TYR A 31 -11.60 15.87 3.08
CA TYR A 31 -11.72 14.65 3.89
C TYR A 31 -12.32 13.47 3.11
N THR A 32 -13.30 13.74 2.24
CA THR A 32 -13.92 12.72 1.39
C THR A 32 -12.93 12.20 0.35
N GLU A 33 -12.20 13.09 -0.31
CA GLU A 33 -11.17 12.74 -1.30
C GLU A 33 -10.03 11.94 -0.68
N VAL A 34 -9.53 12.35 0.49
CA VAL A 34 -8.48 11.61 1.23
C VAL A 34 -8.96 10.20 1.58
N ASN A 35 -10.22 10.03 2.01
CA ASN A 35 -10.78 8.72 2.30
C ASN A 35 -10.95 7.85 1.04
N GLN A 36 -11.36 8.44 -0.09
CA GLN A 36 -11.41 7.75 -1.38
C GLN A 36 -10.01 7.27 -1.80
N ASN A 37 -8.99 8.12 -1.65
CA ASN A 37 -7.60 7.77 -1.92
C ASN A 37 -7.10 6.64 -1.00
N LEU A 38 -7.42 6.68 0.30
CA LEU A 38 -7.08 5.61 1.24
C LEU A 38 -7.65 4.26 0.81
N ARG A 39 -8.92 4.23 0.39
CA ARG A 39 -9.57 3.02 -0.14
C ARG A 39 -8.92 2.55 -1.44
N HIS A 40 -8.62 3.49 -2.35
CA HIS A 40 -7.94 3.19 -3.60
C HIS A 40 -6.60 2.49 -3.38
N TYR A 41 -5.72 3.04 -2.53
CA TYR A 41 -4.44 2.40 -2.20
C TYR A 41 -4.60 1.08 -1.44
N GLY A 42 -5.63 0.96 -0.60
CA GLY A 42 -5.99 -0.33 0.03
C GLY A 42 -6.29 -1.41 -1.01
N ASN A 43 -7.17 -1.10 -1.96
CA ASN A 43 -7.53 -2.01 -3.06
C ASN A 43 -6.33 -2.32 -3.96
N MET A 44 -5.49 -1.34 -4.27
CA MET A 44 -4.29 -1.53 -5.08
C MET A 44 -3.32 -2.54 -4.44
N ARG A 45 -3.09 -2.45 -3.13
CA ARG A 45 -2.22 -3.40 -2.40
C ARG A 45 -2.79 -4.82 -2.41
N PHE A 46 -4.12 -4.96 -2.26
CA PHE A 46 -4.77 -6.26 -2.36
C PHE A 46 -4.65 -6.85 -3.77
N ALA A 47 -4.87 -6.05 -4.82
CA ALA A 47 -4.70 -6.48 -6.20
C ALA A 47 -3.25 -6.88 -6.51
N GLN A 48 -2.27 -6.11 -6.01
CA GLN A 48 -0.85 -6.44 -6.12
C GLN A 48 -0.54 -7.81 -5.51
N LEU A 49 -1.05 -8.08 -4.31
CA LEU A 49 -0.84 -9.36 -3.63
C LEU A 49 -1.41 -10.53 -4.45
N THR A 50 -2.62 -10.38 -5.02
CA THR A 50 -3.24 -11.42 -5.85
C THR A 50 -2.42 -11.73 -7.09
N ILE A 51 -1.97 -10.70 -7.83
CA ILE A 51 -1.13 -10.88 -9.02
C ILE A 51 0.18 -11.55 -8.64
N PHE A 52 0.79 -11.12 -7.53
CA PHE A 52 2.04 -11.70 -7.05
C PHE A 52 1.91 -13.18 -6.70
N ILE A 53 0.84 -13.58 -6.01
CA ILE A 53 0.57 -14.99 -5.68
C ILE A 53 0.35 -15.80 -6.96
N ALA A 54 -0.40 -15.28 -7.93
CA ALA A 54 -0.65 -15.95 -9.21
C ALA A 54 0.66 -16.17 -10.00
N LEU A 55 1.49 -15.13 -10.11
CA LEU A 55 2.79 -15.21 -10.79
C LEU A 55 3.73 -16.19 -10.08
N THR A 56 3.82 -16.12 -8.76
CA THR A 56 4.69 -16.99 -7.97
C THR A 56 4.23 -18.45 -8.04
N GLY A 57 2.92 -18.71 -7.92
CA GLY A 57 2.35 -20.05 -8.05
C GLY A 57 2.54 -20.64 -9.45
N GLY A 58 2.38 -19.81 -10.49
CA GLY A 58 2.68 -20.19 -11.86
C GLY A 58 4.16 -20.55 -12.06
N LEU A 59 5.08 -19.73 -11.56
CA LEU A 59 6.52 -19.99 -11.64
C LEU A 59 6.91 -21.27 -10.88
N ILE A 60 6.39 -21.47 -9.67
CA ILE A 60 6.63 -22.70 -8.89
C ILE A 60 6.16 -23.92 -9.67
N THR A 61 4.97 -23.86 -10.27
CA THR A 61 4.42 -24.95 -11.09
C THR A 61 5.33 -25.24 -12.29
N LEU A 62 5.82 -24.22 -12.99
CA LEU A 62 6.73 -24.40 -14.12
C LEU A 62 8.08 -25.01 -13.70
N VAL A 63 8.64 -24.56 -12.57
CA VAL A 63 9.98 -24.98 -12.11
C VAL A 63 9.99 -26.37 -11.46
N PHE A 64 8.89 -26.79 -10.80
CA PHE A 64 8.86 -28.02 -9.98
C PHE A 64 7.95 -29.12 -10.51
N THR A 65 7.21 -28.90 -11.60
CA THR A 65 6.46 -30.00 -12.25
C THR A 65 7.41 -31.03 -12.88
N LYS A 66 6.90 -32.22 -13.21
CA LYS A 66 7.70 -33.31 -13.81
C LYS A 66 8.38 -32.93 -15.14
N LEU A 67 7.93 -31.87 -15.82
CA LEU A 67 8.61 -31.31 -16.99
C LEU A 67 9.99 -30.72 -16.64
N SER A 68 10.22 -30.35 -15.39
CA SER A 68 11.48 -29.74 -14.93
C SER A 68 12.69 -30.66 -15.04
N SER A 69 12.52 -31.98 -14.97
CA SER A 69 13.61 -32.93 -15.15
C SER A 69 14.20 -32.91 -16.57
N ALA A 70 13.43 -32.42 -17.54
CA ALA A 70 13.85 -32.25 -18.93
C ALA A 70 14.33 -30.82 -19.25
N LEU A 71 14.18 -29.88 -18.31
CA LEU A 71 14.62 -28.50 -18.53
C LEU A 71 16.15 -28.40 -18.48
N GLN A 72 16.72 -27.65 -19.43
CA GLN A 72 18.12 -27.29 -19.39
C GLN A 72 18.42 -26.49 -18.12
N PHE A 73 19.55 -26.79 -17.47
CA PHE A 73 20.01 -26.13 -16.23
C PHE A 73 19.94 -24.60 -16.31
N ASN A 74 20.39 -24.02 -17.43
CA ASN A 74 20.39 -22.57 -17.64
C ASN A 74 18.97 -21.98 -17.61
N LEU A 75 18.00 -22.65 -18.25
CA LEU A 75 16.61 -22.20 -18.28
C LEU A 75 15.98 -22.25 -16.88
N LYS A 76 16.30 -23.29 -16.09
CA LYS A 76 15.79 -23.43 -14.74
C LYS A 76 16.29 -22.31 -13.82
N ILE A 77 17.58 -21.97 -13.88
CA ILE A 77 18.14 -20.81 -13.17
C ILE A 77 17.50 -19.51 -13.63
N SER A 78 17.28 -19.32 -14.93
CA SER A 78 16.63 -18.10 -15.45
C SER A 78 15.21 -17.93 -14.89
N LEU A 79 14.44 -19.02 -14.77
CA LEU A 79 13.09 -18.99 -14.18
C LEU A 79 13.13 -18.66 -12.67
N GLU A 80 14.08 -19.22 -11.93
CA GLU A 80 14.24 -18.90 -10.51
C GLU A 80 14.69 -17.45 -10.29
N ALA A 81 15.60 -16.95 -11.13
CA ALA A 81 16.01 -15.55 -11.13
C ALA A 81 14.85 -14.61 -11.45
N MET A 82 13.94 -15.01 -12.36
CA MET A 82 12.70 -14.29 -12.63
C MET A 82 11.78 -14.25 -11.40
N GLY A 83 11.75 -15.32 -10.60
CA GLY A 83 11.06 -15.35 -9.31
C GLY A 83 11.59 -14.31 -8.32
N ILE A 84 12.91 -14.24 -8.15
CA ILE A 84 13.57 -13.22 -7.30
C ILE A 84 13.27 -11.81 -7.82
N PHE A 85 13.43 -11.59 -9.13
CA PHE A 85 13.17 -10.31 -9.76
C PHE A 85 11.72 -9.85 -9.52
N THR A 86 10.76 -10.74 -9.75
CA THR A 86 9.34 -10.46 -9.53
C THR A 86 9.07 -10.10 -8.07
N ALA A 87 9.58 -10.87 -7.12
CA ALA A 87 9.45 -10.57 -5.70
C ALA A 87 10.07 -9.21 -5.32
N GLY A 88 11.22 -8.86 -5.90
CA GLY A 88 11.85 -7.55 -5.71
C GLY A 88 11.00 -6.39 -6.23
N VAL A 89 10.45 -6.51 -7.44
CA VAL A 89 9.57 -5.50 -8.04
C VAL A 89 8.33 -5.27 -7.16
N PHE A 90 7.65 -6.33 -6.74
CA PHE A 90 6.46 -6.22 -5.90
C PHE A 90 6.78 -5.67 -4.50
N LEU A 91 7.94 -5.98 -3.93
CA LEU A 91 8.40 -5.40 -2.67
C LEU A 91 8.62 -3.88 -2.77
N LEU A 92 9.19 -3.39 -3.89
CA LEU A 92 9.33 -1.96 -4.16
C LEU A 92 7.97 -1.27 -4.32
N MET A 93 7.05 -1.89 -5.06
CA MET A 93 5.69 -1.39 -5.24
C MET A 93 4.95 -1.29 -3.91
N GLU A 94 5.03 -2.32 -3.05
CA GLU A 94 4.41 -2.31 -1.73
C GLU A 94 4.97 -1.21 -0.81
N ASN A 95 6.29 -0.96 -0.89
CA ASN A 95 6.91 0.14 -0.14
C ASN A 95 6.38 1.51 -0.60
N SER A 96 6.29 1.73 -1.91
CA SER A 96 5.77 2.97 -2.50
C SER A 96 4.30 3.19 -2.12
N SER A 97 3.44 2.17 -2.27
CA SER A 97 2.02 2.21 -1.89
C SER A 97 1.84 2.49 -0.40
N THR A 98 2.64 1.85 0.46
CA THR A 98 2.60 2.05 1.91
C THR A 98 2.95 3.48 2.30
N MET A 99 3.96 4.07 1.66
CA MET A 99 4.40 5.44 1.95
C MET A 99 3.28 6.44 1.62
N LYS A 100 2.66 6.33 0.44
CA LYS A 100 1.53 7.18 0.05
C LYS A 100 0.32 6.99 0.97
N TRP A 101 -0.02 5.74 1.29
CA TRP A 101 -1.13 5.42 2.19
C TRP A 101 -0.93 6.05 3.58
N LYS A 102 0.29 6.00 4.14
CA LYS A 102 0.61 6.66 5.42
C LYS A 102 0.43 8.18 5.34
N GLY A 103 0.86 8.81 4.25
CA GLY A 103 0.66 10.24 4.01
C GLY A 103 -0.82 10.63 4.06
N PHE A 104 -1.66 9.92 3.28
CA PHE A 104 -3.11 10.16 3.31
C PHE A 104 -3.75 9.85 4.65
N LYS A 105 -3.28 8.82 5.38
CA LYS A 105 -3.80 8.49 6.71
C LYS A 105 -3.50 9.59 7.72
N ASN A 106 -2.29 10.14 7.69
CA ASN A 106 -1.91 11.25 8.56
C ASN A 106 -2.77 12.49 8.26
N ARG A 107 -2.94 12.83 6.98
CA ARG A 107 -3.80 13.94 6.57
C ARG A 107 -5.26 13.74 6.97
N ALA A 108 -5.79 12.52 6.84
CA ALA A 108 -7.15 12.20 7.29
C ALA A 108 -7.30 12.45 8.80
N ASN A 109 -6.32 12.06 9.61
CA ASN A 109 -6.34 12.28 11.06
C ASN A 109 -6.33 13.76 11.43
N GLU A 110 -5.56 14.60 10.71
CA GLU A 110 -5.56 16.05 10.89
C GLU A 110 -6.95 16.65 10.60
N LEU A 111 -7.52 16.29 9.45
CA LEU A 111 -8.87 16.73 9.05
C LEU A 111 -9.95 16.26 10.03
N GLU A 112 -9.81 15.07 10.64
CA GLU A 112 -10.74 14.62 11.69
C GLU A 112 -10.67 15.50 12.94
N ILE A 113 -9.49 16.00 13.31
CA ILE A 113 -9.33 16.90 14.44
C ILE A 113 -10.04 18.24 14.14
N GLU A 114 -9.83 18.79 12.94
CA GLU A 114 -10.44 20.06 12.53
C GLU A 114 -11.97 19.98 12.42
N LEU A 115 -12.50 18.88 11.90
CA LEU A 115 -13.94 18.65 11.71
C LEU A 115 -14.64 18.04 12.92
N ASN A 116 -13.91 17.72 14.00
CA ASN A 116 -14.39 16.98 15.17
C ASN A 116 -14.99 15.59 14.84
N TYR A 117 -14.42 14.90 13.85
CA TYR A 117 -14.73 13.50 13.54
C TYR A 117 -13.85 12.54 14.34
N GLN A 118 -14.24 11.26 14.37
CA GLN A 118 -13.60 10.24 15.21
C GLN A 118 -13.48 8.86 14.55
N GLN A 119 -13.76 8.74 13.25
CA GLN A 119 -13.85 7.44 12.56
C GLN A 119 -12.48 6.76 12.47
N GLN A 120 -11.44 7.51 12.11
CA GLN A 120 -10.07 7.01 11.97
C GLN A 120 -9.33 7.04 13.31
N ARG A 121 -9.57 8.05 14.14
CA ARG A 121 -8.90 8.22 15.45
C ARG A 121 -9.27 7.16 16.49
N LYS A 122 -10.52 6.68 16.50
CA LYS A 122 -10.95 5.62 17.42
C LYS A 122 -10.59 4.22 16.96
N SER A 123 -10.08 4.07 15.73
CA SER A 123 -9.63 2.78 15.25
C SER A 123 -8.45 2.31 16.12
N PRO A 124 -8.54 1.14 16.78
CA PRO A 124 -7.48 0.66 17.64
C PRO A 124 -6.18 0.62 16.83
N SER A 125 -5.12 1.22 17.37
CA SER A 125 -3.80 1.11 16.74
C SER A 125 -3.49 -0.37 16.63
N PRO A 126 -3.33 -0.93 15.41
CA PRO A 126 -2.90 -2.30 15.29
C PRO A 126 -1.60 -2.44 16.09
N GLY A 127 -1.51 -3.49 16.91
CA GLY A 127 -0.38 -3.71 17.81
C GLY A 127 0.94 -3.92 17.04
N ASN A 128 1.93 -4.52 17.69
CA ASN A 128 3.25 -4.72 17.06
C ASN A 128 3.21 -5.51 15.74
N TRP A 129 2.13 -6.25 15.47
CA TRP A 129 1.85 -6.94 14.21
C TRP A 129 0.93 -6.12 13.30
N ASN A 130 1.53 -5.15 12.60
CA ASN A 130 0.85 -4.42 11.54
C ASN A 130 0.74 -5.29 10.28
N ALA A 131 -0.40 -5.23 9.58
CA ALA A 131 -0.63 -5.96 8.31
C ALA A 131 0.50 -5.73 7.28
N THR A 132 1.08 -4.52 7.24
CA THR A 132 2.25 -4.22 6.40
C THR A 132 3.48 -5.06 6.73
N ARG A 133 3.74 -5.35 8.02
CA ARG A 133 4.87 -6.22 8.41
C ARG A 133 4.62 -7.65 7.94
N ALA A 134 3.39 -8.17 8.09
CA ALA A 134 3.01 -9.49 7.62
C ALA A 134 3.19 -9.63 6.10
N ILE A 135 2.72 -8.65 5.32
CA ILE A 135 2.90 -8.63 3.86
C ILE A 135 4.39 -8.57 3.48
N LYS A 136 5.19 -7.76 4.17
CA LYS A 136 6.65 -7.71 3.94
C LYS A 136 7.34 -9.04 4.25
N LEU A 137 6.95 -9.69 5.34
CA LEU A 137 7.46 -11.02 5.69
C LEU A 137 7.11 -12.04 4.61
N LEU A 138 5.89 -11.99 4.06
CA LEU A 138 5.48 -12.83 2.95
C LEU A 138 6.38 -12.62 1.72
N TYR A 139 6.62 -11.38 1.31
CA TYR A 139 7.55 -11.10 0.20
C TYR A 139 8.97 -11.60 0.48
N TRP A 140 9.50 -11.35 1.68
CA TRP A 140 10.83 -11.83 2.07
C TRP A 140 10.92 -13.35 2.08
N SER A 141 9.88 -14.04 2.54
CA SER A 141 9.85 -15.50 2.56
C SER A 141 9.97 -16.09 1.15
N ILE A 142 9.34 -15.46 0.15
CA ILE A 142 9.44 -15.87 -1.25
C ILE A 142 10.82 -15.56 -1.85
N VAL A 143 11.43 -14.43 -1.50
CA VAL A 143 12.82 -14.14 -1.91
C VAL A 143 13.78 -15.20 -1.36
N VAL A 144 13.67 -15.52 -0.07
CA VAL A 144 14.49 -16.55 0.59
C VAL A 144 14.25 -17.92 -0.03
N PHE A 145 12.99 -18.26 -0.35
CA PHE A 145 12.64 -19.48 -1.05
C PHE A 145 13.36 -19.61 -2.40
N TRP A 146 13.32 -18.57 -3.24
CA TRP A 146 14.00 -18.62 -4.54
C TRP A 146 15.52 -18.64 -4.42
N LEU A 147 16.10 -17.91 -3.46
CA LEU A 147 17.54 -17.97 -3.18
C LEU A 147 17.96 -19.38 -2.75
N GLY A 148 17.15 -20.02 -1.89
CA GLY A 148 17.36 -21.41 -1.47
C GLY A 148 17.27 -22.39 -2.63
N ALA A 149 16.32 -22.19 -3.55
CA ALA A 149 16.16 -23.02 -4.75
C ALA A 149 17.40 -22.93 -5.66
N ILE A 150 17.90 -21.72 -5.94
CA ILE A 150 19.13 -21.51 -6.72
C ILE A 150 20.33 -22.15 -6.03
N ALA A 151 20.49 -21.92 -4.72
CA ALA A 151 21.59 -22.49 -3.94
C ALA A 151 21.58 -24.02 -3.98
N TYR A 152 20.39 -24.64 -3.89
CA TYR A 152 20.22 -26.08 -4.00
C TYR A 152 20.61 -26.61 -5.38
N GLN A 153 20.24 -25.90 -6.46
CA GLN A 153 20.64 -26.30 -7.82
C GLN A 153 22.15 -26.21 -8.04
N LEU A 154 22.78 -25.14 -7.54
CA LEU A 154 24.23 -25.00 -7.60
C LEU A 154 24.89 -26.13 -6.83
N TYR A 155 24.43 -26.45 -5.63
CA TYR A 155 24.93 -27.56 -4.83
C TYR A 155 24.85 -28.90 -5.56
N GLN A 156 23.71 -29.23 -6.17
CA GLN A 156 23.55 -30.45 -6.97
C GLN A 156 24.53 -30.52 -8.15
N LYS A 157 24.77 -29.40 -8.84
CA LYS A 157 25.69 -29.35 -9.97
C LYS A 157 27.15 -29.57 -9.54
N PHE A 158 27.54 -29.08 -8.36
CA PHE A 158 28.91 -29.26 -7.85
C PHE A 158 29.15 -30.63 -7.22
N CYS A 159 28.14 -31.26 -6.61
CA CYS A 159 28.30 -32.54 -5.91
C CYS A 159 28.06 -33.77 -6.80
N ASN A 160 27.38 -33.65 -7.94
CA ASN A 160 27.16 -34.75 -8.89
C ASN A 160 28.24 -34.81 -9.99
N CYS A 161 29.42 -34.22 -9.76
CA CYS A 161 30.61 -34.39 -10.60
C CYS A 161 31.56 -35.43 -10.01
#